data_AF-A0A953X4Z7-F1
#
_entry.id   AF-A0A953X4Z7-F1
#
_cell.length_a   1.000
_cell.length_b   1.000
_cell.length_c   1.000
_cell.angle_alpha   90.00
_cell.angle_beta   90.00
_cell.angle_gamma   90.00
#
_symmetry.space_group_name_H-M   'P 1'
#
loop_
_entity.id
_entity.type
_entity.pdbx_description
1 polymer ?
#
loop_
_entity_poly.entity_id
_entity_poly.type
_entity_poly.pdbx_seq_one_letter_code
_entity_poly.pdbx_strand_id
1 'polypeptide(L)' 'MADHRDLSPETVFEGLKAGTIVLVDVREPHEYANLRIHGSVLHPLSTFEPKAIPTDTARQIVFQCGS' A
#
# COMPACT_ATOMS: atom_id res chain seq x y z
N MET A 1 -18.97 -2.89 7.50
CA MET A 1 -18.07 -1.87 8.10
C MET A 1 -16.66 -2.36 7.89
N ALA A 2 -15.84 -1.61 7.14
CA ALA A 2 -14.43 -1.97 6.97
C ALA A 2 -13.73 -1.75 8.31
N ASP A 3 -13.20 -2.83 8.86
CA ASP A 3 -12.35 -2.84 10.05
C ASP A 3 -11.01 -2.19 9.66
N HIS A 4 -10.87 -0.90 9.97
CA HIS A 4 -9.65 -0.15 9.70
C HIS A 4 -8.67 -0.44 10.84
N ARG A 5 -7.51 -0.99 10.48
CA ARG A 5 -6.44 -1.32 11.44
C ARG A 5 -5.18 -0.61 11.01
N ASP A 6 -4.62 0.17 11.92
CA ASP A 6 -3.28 0.72 11.74
C ASP A 6 -2.27 -0.39 12.03
N LEU A 7 -1.41 -0.67 11.05
CA LEU A 7 -0.34 -1.66 11.17
C LEU A 7 0.96 -0.96 11.50
N SER A 8 1.78 -1.59 12.36
CA SER A 8 3.13 -1.10 12.61
C SER A 8 4.02 -1.29 11.38
N PRO A 9 5.06 -0.45 11.18
CA PRO A 9 6.02 -0.61 10.08
C PRO A 9 6.66 -2.00 10.04
N GLU A 10 6.93 -2.62 11.19
CA GLU A 10 7.50 -3.98 11.29
C GLU A 10 6.53 -5.02 10.76
N THR A 11 5.25 -4.89 11.08
CA THR A 11 4.19 -5.80 10.60
C THR A 11 4.05 -5.71 9.07
N VAL A 12 4.11 -4.49 8.53
CA VAL A 12 4.06 -4.25 7.07
C VAL A 12 5.31 -4.84 6.39
N PHE A 13 6.49 -4.66 6.98
CA PHE A 13 7.74 -5.21 6.45
C PHE A 13 7.74 -6.74 6.39
N GLU A 14 7.34 -7.41 7.48
CA GLU A 14 7.24 -8.88 7.50
C GLU A 14 6.15 -9.38 6.54
N GLY A 15 5.02 -8.66 6.42
CA GLY A 15 3.98 -8.98 5.45
C GLY A 15 4.45 -8.88 3.99
N LEU A 16 5.21 -7.83 3.66
CA LEU A 16 5.81 -7.66 2.32
C LEU A 16 6.79 -8.80 2.03
N LYS A 17 7.64 -9.14 2.99
CA LYS A 17 8.63 -10.22 2.86
C LYS A 17 7.96 -11.59 2.70
N ALA A 18 6.86 -11.84 3.41
CA ALA A 18 6.09 -13.07 3.33
C ALA A 18 5.17 -13.13 2.10
N GLY A 19 5.01 -12.02 1.36
CA GLY A 19 4.09 -11.93 0.23
C GLY A 19 2.62 -12.01 0.64
N THR A 20 2.28 -11.74 1.90
CA THR A 20 0.91 -11.82 2.45
C THR A 20 0.15 -10.50 2.35
N ILE A 21 0.82 -9.41 1.97
CA ILE A 21 0.20 -8.11 1.75
C ILE A 21 0.54 -7.51 0.39
N VAL A 22 -0.30 -6.59 -0.05
CA VAL A 22 0.00 -5.62 -1.11
C VAL A 22 0.06 -4.24 -0.45
N LEU A 23 1.24 -3.62 -0.47
CA LEU A 23 1.40 -2.25 0.00
C LEU A 23 1.13 -1.28 -1.16
N VAL A 24 0.03 -0.52 -1.05
CA VAL A 24 -0.39 0.49 -2.02
C VAL A 24 0.02 1.86 -1.48
N ASP A 25 0.97 2.50 -2.16
CA ASP A 25 1.40 3.85 -1.85
C ASP A 25 0.48 4.84 -2.56
N VAL A 26 -0.28 5.62 -1.79
CA VAL A 26 -1.28 6.55 -2.34
C VAL A 26 -0.78 7.99 -2.42
N ARG A 27 0.51 8.21 -2.18
CA ARG A 27 1.16 9.52 -2.33
C ARG A 27 1.24 9.93 -3.81
N GLU A 28 1.58 11.18 -4.04
CA GLU A 28 1.73 11.69 -5.41
C GLU A 28 3.02 11.18 -6.07
N PRO A 29 3.08 11.10 -7.42
CA PRO A 29 4.22 10.52 -8.12
C PRO A 29 5.57 11.15 -7.79
N HIS A 30 5.60 12.45 -7.50
CA HIS A 30 6.82 13.17 -7.13
C HIS A 30 7.33 12.78 -5.73
N GLU A 31 6.44 12.48 -4.79
CA GLU A 31 6.81 11.99 -3.45
C GLU A 31 7.40 10.58 -3.53
N TYR A 32 6.77 9.72 -4.34
CA TYR A 32 7.22 8.34 -4.59
C TYR A 32 8.56 8.29 -5.32
N ALA A 33 8.78 9.21 -6.26
CA ALA A 33 10.05 9.32 -7.00
C ALA A 33 11.21 9.77 -6.11
N ASN A 34 10.94 10.64 -5.12
CA ASN A 34 11.95 11.07 -4.16
C ASN A 34 12.37 9.91 -3.25
N LEU A 35 11.40 9.23 -2.63
CA LEU A 35 11.63 8.06 -1.77
C LEU A 35 10.42 7.12 -1.80
N ARG A 36 10.69 5.81 -1.78
CA ARG A 36 9.65 4.77 -1.75
C ARG A 36 10.05 3.57 -0.90
N ILE A 37 9.03 2.87 -0.42
CA ILE A 37 9.18 1.56 0.21
C ILE A 37 9.37 0.52 -0.89
N HIS A 38 10.40 -0.32 -0.78
CA HIS A 38 10.62 -1.37 -1.77
C HIS A 38 9.47 -2.39 -1.74
N GLY A 39 8.95 -2.75 -2.92
CA GLY A 39 7.81 -3.66 -3.04
C GLY A 39 6.43 -2.99 -2.95
N SER A 40 6.35 -1.67 -2.69
CA SER A 40 5.07 -0.95 -2.79
C SER A 40 4.71 -0.64 -4.24
N VAL A 41 3.40 -0.59 -4.51
CA VAL A 41 2.83 -0.20 -5.79
C VAL A 41 2.23 1.19 -5.65
N LEU A 42 2.63 2.12 -6.53
CA LEU A 42 2.10 3.48 -6.54
C LEU A 42 0.68 3.51 -7.14
N HIS A 43 -0.26 4.10 -6.40
CA HIS A 43 -1.63 4.38 -6.85
C HIS A 43 -2.10 5.73 -6.29
N PRO A 44 -1.74 6.86 -6.94
CA PRO A 44 -1.89 8.20 -6.36
C PRO A 44 -3.34 8.57 -6.08
N LEU A 45 -3.57 9.34 -4.99
CA LEU A 45 -4.90 9.85 -4.66
C LEU A 45 -5.51 10.73 -5.77
N SER A 46 -4.69 11.53 -6.47
CA SER A 46 -5.13 12.39 -7.58
C SER A 46 -5.78 11.64 -8.75
N THR A 47 -5.48 10.34 -8.92
CA THR A 47 -6.01 9.49 -9.99
C THR A 47 -6.53 8.15 -9.46
N PHE A 48 -6.98 8.12 -8.21
CA PHE A 48 -7.28 6.87 -7.51
C PHE A 48 -8.53 6.18 -8.08
N GLU A 49 -8.31 4.98 -8.62
CA GLU A 49 -9.39 4.09 -9.07
C GLU A 49 -9.41 2.79 -8.26
N PRO A 50 -10.41 2.56 -7.38
CA PRO A 50 -10.45 1.38 -6.52
C PRO A 50 -10.42 0.05 -7.29
N LYS A 51 -11.02 0.03 -8.49
CA LYS A 51 -11.09 -1.17 -9.34
C LYS A 51 -9.76 -1.53 -10.00
N ALA A 52 -8.79 -0.60 -10.02
CA ALA A 52 -7.46 -0.83 -10.57
C ALA A 52 -6.50 -1.48 -9.57
N ILE A 53 -6.88 -1.54 -8.28
CA ILE A 53 -6.06 -2.17 -7.25
C ILE A 53 -6.14 -3.69 -7.42
N PRO A 54 -5.00 -4.40 -7.46
CA PRO A 54 -5.02 -5.86 -7.52
C PRO A 54 -5.61 -6.43 -6.24
N THR A 55 -6.85 -6.89 -6.33
CA THR A 55 -7.50 -7.68 -5.28
C THR A 55 -7.33 -9.15 -5.62
N ASP A 56 -6.40 -9.82 -4.95
CA ASP A 56 -6.51 -11.27 -4.79
C ASP A 56 -6.97 -11.58 -3.37
N THR A 57 -7.67 -12.70 -3.19
CA THR A 57 -8.18 -13.13 -1.89
C THR A 57 -7.08 -13.63 -0.95
N ALA A 58 -5.83 -13.71 -1.42
CA ALA A 58 -4.71 -14.26 -0.68
C ALA A 58 -3.93 -13.20 0.09
N ARG A 59 -3.95 -11.94 -0.38
CA ARG A 59 -3.15 -10.85 0.17
C ARG A 59 -4.02 -9.75 0.74
N GLN A 60 -3.64 -9.25 1.91
CA GLN A 60 -4.28 -8.09 2.52
C GLN A 60 -3.80 -6.80 1.84
N ILE A 61 -4.73 -5.91 1.49
CA ILE A 61 -4.38 -4.59 0.96
C ILE A 61 -4.08 -3.66 2.13
N VAL A 62 -2.92 -2.98 2.06
CA VAL A 62 -2.49 -1.97 3.04
C VAL A 62 -2.22 -0.68 2.28
N PHE A 63 -2.81 0.42 2.72
CA PHE A 63 -2.56 1.74 2.16
C PHE A 63 -1.48 2.47 2.95
N GLN A 64 -0.56 3.13 2.27
CA GLN A 64 0.46 3.99 2.86
C GLN A 64 0.40 5.39 2.26
N CYS A 65 0.42 6.40 3.13
CA CYS A 65 0.44 7.82 2.77
C CYS A 65 1.63 8.53 3.45
N GLY A 66 1.74 9.85 3.27
CA GLY A 66 2.88 10.65 3.78
C GLY A 66 2.74 11.17 5.21
N SER A 67 1.66 10.82 5.93
CA SER A 67 1.30 11.37 7.25
C SER A 67 1.11 10.31 8.32
#